data_AF-A0A968WG92-F1
#
_entry.id   AF-A0A968WG92-F1
#
_cell.length_a   1.000
_cell.length_b   1.000
_cell.length_c   1.000
_cell.angle_alpha   90.00
_cell.angle_beta   90.00
_cell.angle_gamma   90.00
#
_symmetry.space_group_name_H-M   'P 1'
#
loop_
_entity.id
_entity.type
_entity.pdbx_description
1 polymer ?
#
loop_
_entity_poly.entity_id
_entity_poly.type
_entity_poly.pdbx_seq_one_letter_code
_entity_poly.pdbx_strand_id
1 'polypeptide(L)'
;MIALRFREKQRESDQFLIESRGLKGKGLTLVAGDAVSVHIDELTTQFNLYAYRDKRLPDDLRYKPLPVELLRRVPFDLHIDSLLIDSSRVVYEEVGEEATTAGVVTFDELHATLRDISSDSSTAPLLAAEAKFMNTGFIRIKGRLSNNAKPHCWRVQWLIFPSETSTICWFPIRALK
;
A
#
# COMPACT_ATOMS: atom_id res chain seq x y z
N MET A 1 4.19 11.19 -47.83
CA MET A 1 5.04 10.16 -47.19
C MET A 1 4.66 10.10 -45.72
N ILE A 2 3.82 9.14 -45.36
CA ILE A 2 3.17 9.05 -44.04
C ILE A 2 4.10 8.26 -43.12
N ALA A 3 4.68 8.93 -42.13
CA ALA A 3 5.41 8.25 -41.06
C ALA A 3 4.39 7.72 -40.05
N LEU A 4 3.97 6.47 -40.22
CA LEU A 4 3.26 5.71 -39.19
C LEU A 4 4.23 5.46 -38.03
N ARG A 5 4.21 6.34 -37.02
CA ARG A 5 4.79 6.03 -35.71
C ARG A 5 3.84 5.06 -35.01
N PHE A 6 4.14 3.77 -35.09
CA PHE A 6 3.61 2.79 -34.15
C PHE A 6 4.15 3.13 -32.76
N ARG A 7 3.34 3.80 -31.95
CA ARG A 7 3.55 3.93 -30.51
C ARG A 7 3.25 2.56 -29.93
N GLU A 8 4.27 1.77 -29.57
CA GLU A 8 4.08 0.61 -28.71
C GLU A 8 3.25 1.07 -27.51
N LYS A 9 2.05 0.50 -27.35
CA LYS A 9 1.19 0.71 -26.18
C LYS A 9 2.00 0.27 -24.96
N GLN A 10 2.66 1.23 -24.31
CA GLN A 10 3.31 1.05 -23.02
C GLN A 10 2.25 0.46 -22.08
N ARG A 11 2.59 -0.62 -21.37
CA ARG A 11 1.68 -1.33 -20.48
C ARG A 11 1.13 -0.40 -19.40
N GLU A 12 0.00 -0.78 -18.82
CA GLU A 12 -0.60 -0.09 -17.67
C GLU A 12 0.43 0.01 -16.53
N SER A 13 0.61 1.22 -16.00
CA SER A 13 1.49 1.48 -14.87
C SER A 13 0.80 2.41 -13.89
N ASP A 14 0.54 1.90 -12.69
CA ASP A 14 0.07 2.69 -11.56
C ASP A 14 1.07 3.81 -11.26
N GLN A 15 0.58 5.05 -11.20
CA GLN A 15 1.37 6.21 -10.82
C GLN A 15 1.03 6.60 -9.39
N PHE A 16 2.05 6.75 -8.55
CA PHE A 16 1.91 7.18 -7.16
C PHE A 16 2.72 8.44 -6.92
N LEU A 17 2.05 9.50 -6.49
CA LEU A 17 2.67 10.71 -5.96
C LEU A 17 2.40 10.76 -4.46
N ILE A 18 3.47 10.84 -3.67
CA ILE A 18 3.38 10.91 -2.21
C ILE A 18 4.12 12.16 -1.76
N GLU A 19 3.40 13.06 -1.11
CA GLU A 19 3.95 14.26 -0.50
C GLU A 19 3.82 14.13 1.01
N SER A 20 4.95 14.07 1.71
CA SER A 20 4.96 14.04 3.18
C SER A 20 5.36 15.40 3.73
N ARG A 21 4.68 15.85 4.80
CA ARG A 21 5.06 17.07 5.52
C ARG A 21 6.31 16.89 6.37
N GLY A 22 6.74 15.65 6.59
CA GLY A 22 7.91 15.31 7.37
C GLY A 22 7.71 14.04 8.19
N LEU A 23 8.83 13.51 8.67
CA LEU A 23 8.89 12.32 9.51
C LEU A 23 9.41 12.74 10.90
N LYS A 24 8.70 12.36 11.96
CA LYS A 24 9.11 12.61 13.34
C LYS A 24 9.30 11.27 14.04
N GLY A 25 10.53 10.97 14.45
CA GLY A 25 10.86 9.75 15.19
C GLY A 25 11.10 10.03 16.68
N LYS A 26 10.78 9.06 17.54
CA LYS A 26 11.20 8.98 18.95
C LYS A 26 11.87 7.63 19.21
N GLY A 27 12.76 7.59 20.19
CA GLY A 27 13.39 6.34 20.62
C GLY A 27 14.37 5.74 19.61
N LEU A 28 15.03 6.59 18.80
CA LEU A 28 15.98 6.10 17.81
C LEU A 28 17.21 5.50 18.50
N THR A 29 17.39 4.19 18.34
CA THR A 29 18.55 3.44 18.81
C THR A 29 19.29 2.85 17.61
N LEU A 30 20.57 3.17 17.51
CA LEU A 30 21.46 2.61 16.48
C LEU A 30 22.46 1.69 17.17
N VAL A 31 22.47 0.43 16.74
CA VAL A 31 23.46 -0.55 17.18
C VAL A 31 24.30 -0.92 15.96
N ALA A 32 25.60 -0.65 16.04
CA ALA A 32 26.56 -1.04 15.02
C ALA A 32 27.36 -2.24 15.54
N GLY A 33 27.10 -3.42 14.98
CA GLY A 33 27.87 -4.65 15.18
C GLY A 33 28.35 -5.19 13.83
N ASP A 34 28.22 -6.51 13.61
CA ASP A 34 28.45 -7.12 12.29
C ASP A 34 27.43 -6.66 11.24
N ALA A 35 26.24 -6.27 11.70
CA ALA A 35 25.22 -5.59 10.93
C ALA A 35 24.82 -4.28 11.63
N VAL A 36 24.33 -3.31 10.86
CA VAL A 36 23.74 -2.09 11.40
C VAL A 36 22.28 -2.39 11.72
N SER A 37 21.88 -2.14 12.96
CA SER A 37 20.49 -2.26 13.41
C SER A 37 19.95 -0.89 13.81
N VAL A 38 18.78 -0.56 13.29
CA VAL A 38 18.03 0.68 13.52
C VAL A 38 16.73 0.33 14.21
N HIS A 39 16.56 0.79 15.44
CA HIS A 39 15.34 0.64 16.21
C HIS A 39 14.69 2.00 16.43
N ILE A 40 13.37 2.08 16.27
CA ILE A 40 12.58 3.31 16.41
C ILE A 40 11.28 2.95 17.15
N ASP A 41 11.11 3.44 18.37
CA ASP A 41 9.90 3.18 19.16
C ASP A 41 8.64 3.76 18.48
N GLU A 42 8.73 4.99 17.98
CA GLU A 42 7.57 5.67 17.40
C GLU A 42 7.99 6.56 16.23
N LEU A 43 7.35 6.35 15.09
CA LEU A 43 7.47 7.20 13.91
C LEU A 43 6.11 7.83 13.62
N THR A 44 6.04 9.15 13.51
CA THR A 44 4.82 9.88 13.14
C THR A 44 4.99 10.59 11.81
N THR A 45 4.00 10.49 10.94
CA THR A 45 3.99 11.15 9.64
C THR A 45 2.62 11.66 9.25
N GLN A 46 2.61 12.65 8.36
CA GLN A 46 1.44 13.09 7.64
C GLN A 46 1.78 13.13 6.15
N PHE A 47 0.87 12.66 5.30
CA PHE A 47 1.08 12.65 3.85
C PHE A 47 -0.20 12.92 3.05
N ASN A 48 0.02 13.36 1.81
CA ASN A 48 -0.96 13.34 0.74
C ASN A 48 -0.50 12.32 -0.29
N LEU A 49 -1.35 11.34 -0.60
CA LEU A 49 -1.10 10.34 -1.63
C LEU A 49 -2.10 10.54 -2.76
N TYR A 50 -1.57 10.63 -3.97
CA TYR A 50 -2.37 10.59 -5.19
C TYR A 50 -1.93 9.36 -6.00
N ALA A 51 -2.87 8.45 -6.23
CA ALA A 51 -2.71 7.26 -7.03
C ALA A 51 -3.56 7.38 -8.29
N TYR A 52 -2.98 7.07 -9.44
CA TYR A 52 -3.66 7.11 -10.74
C TYR A 52 -3.48 5.79 -11.48
N ARG A 53 -4.58 5.27 -12.04
CA ARG A 53 -4.60 4.04 -12.85
C ARG A 53 -5.42 4.22 -14.13
N ASP A 54 -4.88 3.77 -15.27
CA ASP A 54 -5.56 3.81 -16.57
C ASP A 54 -5.78 2.39 -17.11
N LYS A 55 -7.00 1.86 -16.96
CA LYS A 55 -7.34 0.48 -17.37
C LYS A 55 -7.46 0.29 -18.89
N ARG A 56 -7.35 1.35 -19.70
CA ARG A 56 -7.41 1.24 -21.17
C ARG A 56 -6.12 0.66 -21.78
N LEU A 57 -5.07 0.60 -20.97
CA LEU A 57 -3.80 -0.03 -21.30
C LEU A 57 -3.82 -1.50 -20.85
N PRO A 58 -3.15 -2.40 -21.58
CA PRO A 58 -3.06 -3.79 -21.17
C PRO A 58 -2.35 -3.92 -19.81
N ASP A 59 -2.92 -4.75 -18.93
CA ASP A 59 -2.41 -5.01 -17.58
C ASP A 59 -0.93 -5.42 -17.59
N ASP A 60 -0.16 -4.86 -16.66
CA ASP A 60 1.19 -5.34 -16.39
C ASP A 60 1.17 -6.51 -15.39
N LEU A 61 1.30 -7.72 -15.93
CA LEU A 61 1.31 -8.97 -15.16
C LEU A 61 2.64 -9.26 -14.44
N ARG A 62 3.58 -8.31 -14.42
CA ARG A 62 4.84 -8.46 -13.69
C ARG A 62 4.58 -8.52 -12.18
N TYR A 63 5.47 -9.22 -11.48
CA TYR A 63 5.40 -9.34 -10.03
C TYR A 63 5.60 -7.98 -9.35
N LYS A 64 4.59 -7.51 -8.61
CA LYS A 64 4.64 -6.31 -7.76
C LYS A 64 4.83 -6.76 -6.31
N PRO A 65 6.05 -6.64 -5.73
CA PRO A 65 6.30 -7.09 -4.36
C PRO A 65 5.48 -6.31 -3.34
N LEU A 66 5.13 -6.97 -2.24
CA LEU A 66 4.46 -6.32 -1.11
C LEU A 66 5.35 -5.25 -0.49
N PRO A 67 4.80 -4.17 0.08
CA PRO A 67 5.58 -3.25 0.92
C PRO A 67 6.37 -3.97 2.02
N VAL A 68 5.78 -4.99 2.65
CA VAL A 68 6.46 -5.84 3.66
C VAL A 68 7.60 -6.66 3.05
N GLU A 69 7.51 -7.04 1.78
CA GLU A 69 8.62 -7.71 1.09
C GLU A 69 9.74 -6.72 0.73
N LEU A 70 9.39 -5.48 0.37
CA LEU A 70 10.37 -4.43 0.12
C LEU A 70 11.19 -4.10 1.38
N LEU A 71 10.58 -4.13 2.57
CA LEU A 71 11.28 -3.94 3.84
C LEU A 71 12.39 -4.99 4.08
N ARG A 72 12.23 -6.21 3.58
CA ARG A 72 13.24 -7.28 3.70
C ARG A 72 14.46 -7.08 2.82
N ARG A 73 14.36 -6.20 1.82
CA ARG A 73 15.45 -5.90 0.88
C ARG A 73 16.34 -4.77 1.38
N VAL A 74 15.99 -4.15 2.51
CA VAL A 74 16.79 -3.12 3.15
C VAL A 74 18.09 -3.76 3.68
N PRO A 75 19.28 -3.17 3.47
CA PRO A 75 20.57 -3.78 3.79
C PRO A 75 20.95 -3.69 5.27
N PHE A 76 20.03 -3.27 6.14
CA PHE A 76 20.21 -3.12 7.58
C PHE A 76 18.98 -3.63 8.30
N ASP A 77 19.14 -4.02 9.56
CA ASP A 77 18.01 -4.46 10.38
C ASP A 77 17.21 -3.23 10.79
N LEU A 78 15.94 -3.21 10.40
CA LEU A 78 15.02 -2.12 10.72
C LEU A 78 13.93 -2.67 11.62
N HIS A 79 13.73 -2.02 12.77
CA HIS A 79 12.62 -2.29 13.66
C HIS A 79 11.92 -0.98 14.02
N ILE A 80 10.61 -0.93 13.80
CA ILE A 80 9.76 0.20 14.16
C ILE A 80 8.56 -0.35 14.92
N ASP A 81 8.45 -0.01 16.21
CA ASP A 81 7.38 -0.56 17.05
C ASP A 81 6.02 0.00 16.62
N SER A 82 5.96 1.30 16.32
CA SER A 82 4.73 1.99 15.92
C SER A 82 4.98 3.09 14.89
N LEU A 83 4.31 2.99 13.74
CA LEU A 83 4.15 4.06 12.75
C LEU A 83 2.74 4.65 12.88
N LEU A 84 2.67 5.94 13.20
CA LEU A 84 1.45 6.72 13.33
C LEU A 84 1.32 7.63 12.09
N ILE A 85 0.19 7.48 11.39
CA ILE A 85 -0.21 8.35 10.30
C ILE A 85 -1.35 9.21 10.82
N ASP A 86 -1.20 10.53 10.72
CA ASP A 86 -2.15 11.48 11.26
C ASP A 86 -2.71 12.40 10.17
N SER A 87 -4.02 12.66 10.21
CA SER A 87 -4.77 13.57 9.34
C SER A 87 -4.28 13.61 7.88
N SER A 88 -4.08 12.44 7.29
CA SER A 88 -3.54 12.29 5.94
C SER A 88 -4.66 12.20 4.90
N ARG A 89 -4.31 12.32 3.62
CA ARG A 89 -5.27 12.24 2.52
C ARG A 89 -4.81 11.27 1.46
N VAL A 90 -5.71 10.41 0.99
CA VAL A 90 -5.49 9.52 -0.15
C VAL A 90 -6.52 9.81 -1.22
N VAL A 91 -6.06 10.00 -2.44
CA VAL A 91 -6.89 10.16 -3.64
C VAL A 91 -6.52 9.05 -4.61
N TYR A 92 -7.49 8.24 -5.01
CA TYR A 92 -7.35 7.23 -6.04
C TYR A 92 -8.19 7.64 -7.24
N GLU A 93 -7.54 7.87 -8.37
CA GLU A 93 -8.17 8.18 -9.65
C GLU A 93 -8.01 7.00 -10.60
N GLU A 94 -9.12 6.57 -11.21
CA GLU A 94 -9.12 5.46 -12.16
C GLU A 94 -9.91 5.80 -13.42
N VAL A 95 -9.30 5.54 -14.58
CA VAL A 95 -9.99 5.56 -15.87
C VAL A 95 -10.35 4.12 -16.24
N GLY A 96 -11.65 3.84 -16.34
CA GLY A 96 -12.17 2.55 -16.78
C GLY A 96 -11.91 2.26 -18.27
N GLU A 97 -11.99 0.99 -18.67
CA GLU A 97 -11.71 0.53 -20.04
C GLU A 97 -12.53 1.26 -21.11
N GLU A 98 -13.82 1.46 -20.84
CA GLU A 98 -14.78 2.13 -21.74
C GLU A 98 -15.14 3.55 -21.25
N ALA A 99 -14.44 4.05 -20.23
CA ALA A 99 -14.78 5.32 -19.61
C ALA A 99 -14.17 6.51 -20.36
N THR A 100 -15.00 7.53 -20.62
CA THR A 100 -14.56 8.81 -21.17
C THR A 100 -14.03 9.77 -20.11
N THR A 101 -14.34 9.51 -18.84
CA THR A 101 -13.95 10.34 -17.69
C THR A 101 -13.40 9.46 -16.56
N ALA A 102 -12.51 10.02 -15.75
CA ALA A 102 -11.93 9.33 -14.60
C ALA A 102 -12.89 9.33 -13.41
N GLY A 103 -12.97 8.21 -12.70
CA GLY A 103 -13.60 8.12 -11.39
C GLY A 103 -12.59 8.46 -10.30
N VAL A 104 -13.01 9.21 -9.28
CA VAL A 104 -12.14 9.60 -8.16
C VAL A 104 -12.74 9.10 -6.85
N VAL A 105 -11.89 8.46 -6.04
CA VAL A 105 -12.20 8.00 -4.69
C VAL A 105 -11.28 8.71 -3.70
N THR A 106 -11.85 9.34 -2.68
CA THR A 106 -11.06 10.03 -1.63
C THR A 106 -11.22 9.38 -0.27
N PHE A 107 -10.10 9.34 0.46
CA PHE A 107 -10.03 9.03 1.87
C PHE A 107 -9.40 10.24 2.56
N ASP A 108 -10.24 11.00 3.24
CA ASP A 108 -9.92 12.24 3.93
C ASP A 108 -9.79 11.97 5.44
N GLU A 109 -9.02 12.79 6.16
CA GLU A 109 -8.78 12.60 7.61
C GLU A 109 -8.34 11.16 7.94
N LEU A 110 -7.41 10.61 7.16
CA LEU A 110 -6.85 9.29 7.37
C LEU A 110 -5.97 9.30 8.62
N HIS A 111 -6.37 8.50 9.61
CA HIS A 111 -5.58 8.15 10.77
C HIS A 111 -5.25 6.66 10.70
N ALA A 112 -3.97 6.29 10.80
CA ALA A 112 -3.57 4.89 10.80
C ALA A 112 -2.44 4.62 11.78
N THR A 113 -2.42 3.39 12.29
CA THR A 113 -1.38 2.85 13.14
C THR A 113 -0.91 1.55 12.52
N LEU A 114 0.39 1.47 12.25
CA LEU A 114 1.05 0.26 11.81
C LEU A 114 2.04 -0.16 12.90
N ARG A 115 1.88 -1.35 13.48
CA ARG A 115 2.74 -1.87 14.55
C ARG A 115 3.60 -3.03 14.10
N ASP A 116 4.70 -3.23 14.82
CA ASP A 116 5.61 -4.36 14.66
C ASP A 116 6.17 -4.42 13.23
N ILE A 117 6.61 -3.27 12.71
CA ILE A 117 7.23 -3.18 11.39
C ILE A 117 8.67 -3.58 11.54
N SER A 118 9.06 -4.64 10.87
CA SER A 118 10.41 -5.17 10.97
C SER A 118 10.90 -5.66 9.62
N SER A 119 12.20 -5.55 9.38
CA SER A 119 12.86 -6.20 8.24
C SER A 119 12.86 -7.73 8.39
N ASP A 120 12.68 -8.25 9.60
CA ASP A 120 12.56 -9.68 9.84
C ASP A 120 11.20 -10.25 9.38
N SER A 121 11.16 -11.52 8.99
CA SER A 121 9.93 -12.17 8.54
C SER A 121 9.09 -12.76 9.69
N SER A 122 9.59 -12.66 10.92
CA SER A 122 9.02 -13.34 12.09
C SER A 122 7.62 -12.82 12.43
N THR A 123 7.42 -11.51 12.26
CA THR A 123 6.24 -10.81 12.75
C THR A 123 5.48 -10.16 11.61
N ALA A 124 4.15 -10.34 11.62
CA ALA A 124 3.24 -9.78 10.64
C ALA A 124 2.73 -8.42 11.15
N PRO A 125 3.03 -7.29 10.47
CA PRO A 125 2.66 -5.98 10.98
C PRO A 125 1.15 -5.84 11.20
N LEU A 126 0.76 -5.21 12.30
CA LEU A 126 -0.65 -4.93 12.60
C LEU A 126 -1.03 -3.59 11.99
N LEU A 127 -2.05 -3.56 11.14
CA LEU A 127 -2.61 -2.34 10.58
C LEU A 127 -3.97 -2.05 11.23
N ALA A 128 -4.13 -0.83 11.73
CA ALA A 128 -5.42 -0.24 12.03
C ALA A 128 -5.49 1.11 11.32
N ALA A 129 -6.56 1.36 10.56
CA ALA A 129 -6.75 2.61 9.85
C ALA A 129 -8.22 3.04 9.91
N GLU A 130 -8.43 4.34 9.90
CA GLU A 130 -9.74 4.97 9.82
C GLU A 130 -9.68 6.24 8.99
N ALA A 131 -10.71 6.49 8.19
CA ALA A 131 -10.78 7.65 7.32
C ALA A 131 -12.22 8.02 6.98
N LYS A 132 -12.42 9.27 6.58
CA LYS A 132 -13.64 9.73 5.90
C LYS A 132 -13.57 9.36 4.43
N PHE A 133 -14.46 8.47 4.01
CA PHE A 133 -14.63 8.09 2.61
C PHE A 133 -15.49 9.10 1.87
N MET A 134 -15.00 9.64 0.75
CA MET A 134 -15.73 10.59 -0.09
C MET A 134 -16.29 11.79 0.71
N ASN A 135 -15.53 12.27 1.71
CA ASN A 135 -15.91 13.34 2.64
C ASN A 135 -17.28 13.15 3.35
N THR A 136 -17.82 11.93 3.38
CA THR A 136 -19.19 11.66 3.84
C THR A 136 -19.28 10.38 4.66
N GLY A 137 -18.79 9.26 4.15
CA GLY A 137 -18.77 7.98 4.85
C GLY A 137 -17.60 7.86 5.82
N PHE A 138 -17.68 6.95 6.78
CA PHE A 138 -16.55 6.59 7.65
C PHE A 138 -16.17 5.14 7.42
N ILE A 139 -14.89 4.88 7.16
CA ILE A 139 -14.35 3.54 6.98
C ILE A 139 -13.34 3.25 8.08
N ARG A 140 -13.43 2.05 8.65
CA ARG A 140 -12.46 1.53 9.61
C ARG A 140 -11.97 0.16 9.17
N ILE A 141 -10.67 -0.02 9.29
CA ILE A 141 -9.97 -1.21 8.83
C ILE A 141 -9.05 -1.65 9.97
N LYS A 142 -9.07 -2.95 10.28
CA LYS A 142 -8.10 -3.57 11.18
C LYS A 142 -7.71 -4.92 10.61
N GLY A 143 -6.42 -5.16 10.49
CA GLY A 143 -5.92 -6.40 9.91
C GLY A 143 -4.44 -6.62 10.20
N ARG A 144 -3.93 -7.78 9.77
CA ARG A 144 -2.51 -8.09 9.77
C ARG A 144 -2.00 -8.08 8.33
N LEU A 145 -0.86 -7.44 8.08
CA LEU A 145 -0.19 -7.51 6.79
C LEU A 145 0.47 -8.89 6.65
N SER A 146 0.21 -9.57 5.54
CA SER A 146 0.80 -10.89 5.28
C SER A 146 2.32 -10.78 5.23
N ASN A 147 3.00 -11.59 6.04
CA ASN A 147 4.45 -11.77 6.00
C ASN A 147 4.86 -12.90 5.03
N ASN A 148 3.93 -13.55 4.34
CA ASN A 148 4.26 -14.67 3.46
C ASN A 148 4.33 -14.21 2.00
N ALA A 149 5.48 -14.43 1.37
CA ALA A 149 5.79 -14.06 -0.02
C ALA A 149 5.13 -15.03 -1.02
N LYS A 150 3.87 -15.41 -0.80
CA LYS A 150 3.12 -16.16 -1.82
C LYS A 150 2.59 -15.16 -2.84
N PRO A 151 3.07 -15.19 -4.10
CA PRO A 151 2.84 -14.12 -5.08
C PRO A 151 1.37 -13.92 -5.51
N HIS A 152 0.43 -14.75 -5.04
CA HIS A 152 -0.94 -14.82 -5.55
C HIS A 152 -2.03 -14.96 -4.46
N CYS A 153 -1.72 -14.80 -3.17
CA CYS A 153 -2.74 -14.94 -2.12
C CYS A 153 -2.60 -13.85 -1.06
N TRP A 154 -3.52 -12.90 -1.12
CA TRP A 154 -3.61 -11.79 -0.19
C TRP A 154 -4.69 -12.13 0.84
N ARG A 155 -4.34 -12.21 2.12
CA ARG A 155 -5.36 -12.30 3.18
C ARG A 155 -5.46 -10.94 3.83
N VAL A 156 -6.38 -10.12 3.34
CA VAL A 156 -6.78 -8.92 4.06
C VAL A 156 -8.04 -9.27 4.84
N GLN A 157 -7.92 -9.29 6.17
CA GLN A 157 -9.10 -9.30 7.03
C GLN A 157 -9.57 -7.85 7.14
N TRP A 158 -10.72 -7.56 6.54
CA TRP A 158 -11.40 -6.27 6.68
C TRP A 158 -12.50 -6.41 7.75
N LEU A 159 -12.74 -5.37 8.54
CA LEU A 159 -13.87 -5.31 9.46
C LEU A 159 -14.61 -3.99 9.24
N ILE A 160 -15.43 -3.91 8.19
CA ILE A 160 -16.37 -2.81 8.00
C ILE A 160 -17.62 -3.15 8.83
N PHE A 161 -17.58 -2.88 10.14
CA PHE A 161 -18.63 -3.26 11.11
C PHE A 161 -18.93 -4.79 11.17
N PRO A 162 -19.52 -5.32 12.26
CA PRO A 162 -19.20 -6.66 12.70
C PRO A 162 -20.15 -7.69 12.11
N SER A 163 -19.82 -8.35 11.01
CA SER A 163 -20.30 -9.72 10.80
C SER A 163 -19.64 -10.56 9.72
N GLU A 164 -18.72 -10.08 8.88
CA GLU A 164 -18.17 -10.95 7.83
C GLU A 164 -16.66 -10.81 7.62
N THR A 165 -15.95 -11.89 7.97
CA THR A 165 -14.54 -12.07 7.64
C THR A 165 -14.47 -12.69 6.24
N SER A 166 -14.20 -11.90 5.21
CA SER A 166 -13.99 -12.43 3.87
C SER A 166 -12.49 -12.62 3.60
N THR A 167 -12.15 -13.77 3.02
CA THR A 167 -10.81 -14.03 2.46
C THR A 167 -10.89 -13.79 0.96
N ILE A 168 -10.21 -12.75 0.46
CA ILE A 168 -10.15 -12.49 -0.98
C ILE A 168 -8.94 -13.22 -1.57
N CYS A 169 -9.16 -14.40 -2.14
CA CYS A 169 -8.17 -15.08 -2.97
C CYS A 169 -8.33 -14.62 -4.42
N TRP A 170 -7.37 -13.87 -4.96
CA TRP A 170 -7.31 -13.62 -6.40
C TRP A 170 -6.75 -14.87 -7.09
N PHE A 171 -7.64 -15.75 -7.55
CA PHE A 171 -7.24 -16.82 -8.47
C PHE A 171 -6.98 -16.20 -9.84
N PRO A 172 -5.90 -16.54 -10.56
CA PRO A 172 -5.92 -16.33 -11.99
C PRO A 172 -7.11 -17.12 -12.52
N ILE A 173 -8.02 -16.44 -13.22
CA ILE A 173 -9.07 -17.08 -14.00
C ILE A 173 -8.34 -18.12 -14.86
N ARG A 174 -8.51 -19.40 -14.51
CA ARG A 174 -8.15 -20.49 -15.39
C ARG A 174 -8.87 -20.17 -16.69
N ALA A 175 -8.10 -19.90 -17.74
CA ALA A 175 -8.60 -19.94 -19.10
C ALA A 175 -9.19 -21.34 -19.29
N LEU A 176 -10.50 -21.45 -19.12
CA LEU A 176 -11.28 -22.55 -19.64
C LEU A 176 -11.27 -22.36 -21.15
N LYS A 177 -10.53 -23.23 -21.83
CA LYS A 177 -10.85 -23.59 -23.22
C LYS A 177 -12.22 -24.26 -23.24
#